data_AF-A0A5C9AFM1-F1
#
_entry.id   AF-A0A5C9AFM1-F1
#
_cell.length_a   1.000
_cell.length_b   1.000
_cell.length_c   1.000
_cell.angle_alpha   90.00
_cell.angle_beta   90.00
_cell.angle_gamma   90.00
#
_symmetry.space_group_name_H-M   'P 1'
#
loop_
_entity.id
_entity.type
_entity.pdbx_description
1 polymer ?
#
loop_
_entity_poly.entity_id
_entity_poly.type
_entity_poly.pdbx_seq_one_letter_code
_entity_poly.pdbx_strand_id
1 'polypeptide(L)'
;MSDQFDAKAFLKTVTSQPGVYRMYDAGGTVIYVGKAKDLKKRLSSYFRSNLASRKTEALVAQIQQIDVTVTHTETEALLLEHNYIKLYQPRYNVLLRDDKSYPFIFLSGDTHPRLAMHRGAKHAKGEYFGPFPNGYAVRETLALLQKIFPIRQCENSV
;
A
#
# COMPACT_ATOMS: atom_id res chain seq x y z
N MET A 1 34.77 3.94 1.30
CA MET A 1 34.42 4.27 -0.10
C MET A 1 32.96 3.90 -0.26
N SER A 2 32.07 4.89 -0.40
CA SER A 2 30.64 4.60 -0.64
C SER A 2 30.53 4.18 -2.09
N ASP A 3 30.19 2.91 -2.32
CA ASP A 3 29.78 2.46 -3.65
C ASP A 3 28.53 3.25 -4.02
N GLN A 4 28.66 4.12 -5.01
CA GLN A 4 27.58 4.95 -5.48
C GLN A 4 26.58 4.05 -6.24
N PHE A 5 25.31 4.10 -5.87
CA PHE A 5 24.25 3.32 -6.52
C PHE A 5 24.25 3.51 -8.05
N ASP A 6 24.50 2.43 -8.81
CA ASP A 6 24.44 2.45 -10.27
C ASP A 6 22.98 2.40 -10.75
N ALA A 7 22.36 3.57 -10.80
CA ALA A 7 21.01 3.75 -11.29
C ALA A 7 20.84 3.29 -12.75
N LYS A 8 21.88 3.41 -13.59
CA LYS A 8 21.79 3.07 -15.02
C LYS A 8 21.73 1.57 -15.23
N ALA A 9 22.54 0.80 -14.48
CA ALA A 9 22.47 -0.65 -14.49
C ALA A 9 21.14 -1.14 -13.91
N PHE A 10 20.72 -0.59 -12.77
CA PHE A 10 19.45 -0.95 -12.13
C PHE A 10 18.24 -0.72 -13.06
N LEU A 11 18.13 0.44 -13.71
CA LEU A 11 16.99 0.75 -14.58
C LEU A 11 16.85 -0.19 -15.80
N LYS A 12 17.91 -0.91 -16.18
CA LYS A 12 17.84 -1.92 -17.25
C LYS A 12 17.12 -3.19 -16.81
N THR A 13 17.14 -3.53 -15.52
CA THR A 13 16.51 -4.75 -14.98
C THR A 13 15.05 -4.52 -14.57
N VAL A 14 14.63 -3.26 -14.44
CA VAL A 14 13.27 -2.89 -14.01
C VAL A 14 12.22 -3.19 -15.08
N THR A 15 11.11 -3.83 -14.66
CA THR A 15 9.94 -4.13 -15.49
C THR A 15 9.00 -2.93 -15.68
N SER A 16 8.16 -2.94 -16.72
CA SER A 16 7.09 -1.96 -16.94
C SER A 16 5.75 -2.36 -16.30
N GLN A 17 5.71 -3.44 -15.53
CA GLN A 17 4.52 -3.85 -14.77
C GLN A 17 4.20 -2.86 -13.63
N PRO A 18 2.95 -2.87 -13.12
CA PRO A 18 2.61 -2.15 -11.91
C PRO A 18 3.30 -2.76 -10.69
N GLY A 19 3.47 -1.95 -9.66
CA GLY A 19 4.04 -2.41 -8.41
C GLY A 19 4.45 -1.29 -7.47
N VAL A 20 5.18 -1.68 -6.43
CA VAL A 20 5.67 -0.81 -5.36
C VAL A 20 7.19 -0.84 -5.33
N TYR A 21 7.81 0.31 -5.14
CA TYR A 21 9.26 0.44 -4.96
C TYR A 21 9.59 1.03 -3.60
N ARG A 22 10.71 0.60 -3.05
CA ARG A 22 11.29 1.07 -1.79
C ARG A 22 12.69 1.58 -2.06
N MET A 23 13.00 2.77 -1.57
CA MET A 23 14.33 3.37 -1.66
C MET A 23 14.97 3.32 -0.27
N TYR A 24 16.23 2.91 -0.23
CA TYR A 24 17.00 2.75 1.00
C TYR A 24 18.21 3.69 1.02
N ASP A 25 18.60 4.13 2.20
CA ASP A 25 19.87 4.83 2.41
C ASP A 25 21.05 3.89 2.70
N ALA A 26 22.22 4.46 2.97
CA ALA A 26 23.44 3.74 3.27
C ALA A 26 23.36 2.85 4.52
N GLY A 27 22.43 3.14 5.44
CA GLY A 27 22.19 2.32 6.61
C GLY A 27 21.21 1.17 6.36
N GLY A 28 20.72 1.00 5.12
CA GLY A 28 19.67 0.02 4.81
C GLY A 28 18.30 0.43 5.34
N THR A 29 18.09 1.70 5.70
CA THR A 29 16.79 2.19 6.18
C THR A 29 15.92 2.60 5.01
N VAL A 30 14.63 2.20 5.01
CA VAL A 30 13.67 2.65 3.99
C VAL A 30 13.40 4.15 4.17
N ILE A 31 13.81 4.94 3.19
CA ILE A 31 13.66 6.40 3.21
C ILE A 31 12.48 6.91 2.39
N TYR A 32 12.02 6.11 1.42
CA TYR A 32 10.85 6.41 0.60
C TYR A 32 10.18 5.14 0.07
N VAL A 33 8.85 5.17 -0.02
CA VAL A 33 8.01 4.13 -0.61
C VAL A 33 7.11 4.80 -1.65
N GLY A 34 6.93 4.18 -2.81
CA GLY A 34 5.94 4.65 -3.78
C GLY A 34 5.38 3.54 -4.66
N LYS A 35 4.19 3.76 -5.21
CA LYS A 35 3.61 2.89 -6.26
C LYS A 35 3.84 3.42 -7.66
N ALA A 36 3.71 2.54 -8.65
CA ALA A 36 3.67 2.88 -10.06
C ALA A 36 2.72 1.96 -10.84
N LYS A 37 2.06 2.52 -11.87
CA LYS A 37 1.42 1.72 -12.94
C LYS A 37 2.45 1.08 -13.88
N ASP A 38 3.56 1.80 -14.07
CA ASP A 38 4.72 1.39 -14.86
C ASP A 38 5.97 1.72 -14.05
N LEU A 39 6.55 0.69 -13.45
CA LEU A 39 7.73 0.82 -12.58
C LEU A 39 8.92 1.43 -13.31
N LYS A 40 9.20 0.98 -14.54
CA LYS A 40 10.32 1.49 -15.35
C LYS A 40 10.17 2.97 -15.64
N LYS A 41 9.00 3.41 -16.12
CA LYS A 41 8.72 4.82 -16.42
C LYS A 41 8.82 5.69 -15.17
N ARG A 42 8.28 5.21 -14.04
CA ARG A 42 8.31 5.94 -12.77
C ARG A 42 9.72 6.05 -12.21
N LEU A 43 10.46 4.96 -12.09
CA LEU A 43 11.82 4.95 -11.54
C LEU A 43 12.79 5.76 -12.42
N SER A 44 12.65 5.68 -13.74
CA SER A 44 13.45 6.49 -14.67
C SER A 44 13.26 8.00 -14.48
N SER A 45 12.12 8.44 -13.94
CA SER A 45 11.86 9.88 -13.72
C SER A 45 12.71 10.49 -12.60
N TYR A 46 13.19 9.69 -11.65
CA TYR A 46 14.03 10.14 -10.53
C TYR A 46 15.47 10.42 -10.93
N PHE A 47 15.93 9.87 -12.06
CA PHE A 47 17.33 9.96 -12.51
C PHE A 47 17.49 10.80 -13.78
N ARG A 48 16.54 11.69 -14.06
CA ARG A 48 16.66 12.68 -15.13
C ARG A 48 17.49 13.87 -14.65
N SER A 49 18.19 14.52 -15.57
CA SER A 49 19.04 15.68 -15.28
C SER A 49 18.27 16.91 -14.78
N ASN A 50 17.02 17.09 -15.20
CA ASN A 50 16.16 18.19 -14.76
C ASN A 50 15.08 17.67 -13.81
N LEU A 51 15.42 17.56 -12.52
CA LEU A 51 14.46 17.22 -11.48
C LEU A 51 13.60 18.44 -11.14
N ALA A 52 12.29 18.23 -10.98
CA ALA A 52 11.33 19.31 -10.78
C ALA A 52 11.32 19.90 -9.35
N SER A 53 11.97 19.26 -8.38
CA SER A 53 11.88 19.65 -6.97
C SER A 53 13.15 19.33 -6.20
N ARG A 54 13.62 20.30 -5.40
CA ARG A 54 14.74 20.13 -4.45
C ARG A 54 14.51 18.98 -3.45
N LYS A 55 13.25 18.69 -3.10
CA LYS A 55 12.92 17.54 -2.23
C LYS A 55 13.28 16.22 -2.91
N THR A 56 13.01 16.10 -4.21
CA THR A 56 13.34 14.92 -5.00
C THR A 56 14.85 14.79 -5.18
N GLU A 57 15.57 15.88 -5.42
CA GLU A 57 17.04 15.88 -5.47
C GLU A 57 17.65 15.38 -4.16
N ALA A 58 17.18 15.89 -3.02
CA ALA A 58 17.64 15.46 -1.70
C ALA A 58 17.33 13.98 -1.43
N LEU A 59 16.17 13.48 -1.87
CA LEU A 59 15.84 12.05 -1.80
C LEU A 59 16.81 11.23 -2.64
N VAL A 60 17.00 11.59 -3.92
CA VAL A 60 17.82 10.82 -4.88
C VAL A 60 19.28 10.76 -4.43
N ALA A 61 19.82 11.84 -3.87
CA ALA A 61 21.17 11.89 -3.33
C ALA A 61 21.42 10.90 -2.17
N GLN A 62 20.37 10.45 -1.48
CA GLN A 62 20.46 9.53 -0.34
C GLN A 62 20.28 8.06 -0.75
N ILE A 63 19.86 7.77 -1.97
CA ILE A 63 19.56 6.40 -2.41
C ILE A 63 20.85 5.59 -2.55
N GLN A 64 20.89 4.45 -1.85
CA GLN A 64 21.95 3.43 -1.99
C GLN A 64 21.42 2.11 -2.54
N GLN A 65 20.12 1.83 -2.37
CA GLN A 65 19.47 0.65 -2.92
C GLN A 65 18.01 0.95 -3.26
N ILE A 66 17.48 0.25 -4.26
CA ILE A 66 16.06 0.25 -4.61
C ILE A 66 15.57 -1.19 -4.75
N ASP A 67 14.52 -1.52 -4.01
CA ASP A 67 13.80 -2.78 -4.19
C ASP A 67 12.46 -2.54 -4.86
N VAL A 68 12.03 -3.52 -5.65
CA VAL A 68 10.77 -3.49 -6.39
C VAL A 68 9.96 -4.75 -6.10
N THR A 69 8.68 -4.57 -5.77
CA THR A 69 7.70 -5.65 -5.69
C THR A 69 6.67 -5.44 -6.80
N VAL A 70 6.64 -6.36 -7.76
CA VAL A 70 5.67 -6.35 -8.86
C VAL A 70 4.32 -6.82 -8.35
N THR A 71 3.24 -6.16 -8.81
CA THR A 71 1.86 -6.55 -8.51
C THR A 71 1.11 -6.82 -9.82
N HIS A 72 -0.05 -7.48 -9.76
CA HIS A 72 -0.85 -7.76 -10.94
C HIS A 72 -1.75 -6.59 -11.32
N THR A 73 -2.19 -5.81 -10.31
CA THR A 73 -3.09 -4.67 -10.51
C THR A 73 -2.56 -3.39 -9.86
N GLU A 74 -3.05 -2.23 -10.31
CA GLU A 74 -2.79 -0.96 -9.63
C GLU A 74 -3.35 -0.95 -8.21
N THR A 75 -4.50 -1.61 -8.02
CA THR A 75 -5.18 -1.72 -6.73
C THR A 75 -4.33 -2.44 -5.70
N GLU A 76 -3.70 -3.55 -6.08
CA GLU A 76 -2.74 -4.26 -5.24
C GLU A 76 -1.52 -3.38 -4.92
N ALA A 77 -0.98 -2.67 -5.91
CA ALA A 77 0.14 -1.74 -5.67
C ALA A 77 -0.22 -0.65 -4.67
N LEU A 78 -1.45 -0.11 -4.74
CA LEU A 78 -1.97 0.87 -3.79
C LEU A 78 -2.05 0.30 -2.37
N LEU A 79 -2.62 -0.90 -2.21
CA LEU A 79 -2.74 -1.53 -0.89
C LEU A 79 -1.37 -1.86 -0.30
N LEU A 80 -0.46 -2.39 -1.10
CA LEU A 80 0.89 -2.77 -0.68
C LEU A 80 1.74 -1.53 -0.31
N GLU A 81 1.65 -0.45 -1.10
CA GLU A 81 2.34 0.81 -0.82
C GLU A 81 1.94 1.35 0.55
N HIS A 82 0.64 1.45 0.80
CA HIS A 82 0.13 1.94 2.08
C HIS A 82 0.58 1.07 3.26
N ASN A 83 0.58 -0.26 3.09
CA ASN A 83 1.08 -1.17 4.12
C ASN A 83 2.57 -0.91 4.41
N TYR A 84 3.39 -0.69 3.37
CA TYR A 84 4.80 -0.35 3.54
C TYR A 84 5.02 1.05 4.14
N ILE A 85 4.24 2.06 3.77
CA ILE A 85 4.33 3.39 4.38
C ILE A 85 4.01 3.31 5.88
N LYS A 86 2.98 2.54 6.26
CA LYS A 86 2.64 2.33 7.67
C LYS A 86 3.71 1.54 8.44
N LEU A 87 4.27 0.52 7.81
CA LEU A 87 5.29 -0.34 8.41
C LEU A 87 6.62 0.40 8.63
N TYR A 88 7.10 1.11 7.60
CA TYR A 88 8.44 1.70 7.63
C TYR A 88 8.46 3.17 8.06
N GLN A 89 7.32 3.86 8.02
CA GLN A 89 7.20 5.31 8.30
C GLN A 89 8.32 6.17 7.68
N PRO A 90 8.59 6.01 6.37
CA PRO A 90 9.75 6.59 5.71
C PRO A 90 9.75 8.12 5.73
N ARG A 91 10.90 8.72 6.07
CA ARG A 91 11.07 10.16 6.29
C ARG A 91 10.67 11.07 5.12
N TYR A 92 10.79 10.62 3.87
CA TYR A 92 10.46 11.45 2.70
C TYR A 92 8.99 11.31 2.25
N ASN A 93 8.27 10.29 2.69
CA ASN A 93 6.84 10.19 2.43
C ASN A 93 6.09 11.23 3.25
N VAL A 94 5.16 11.94 2.60
CA VAL A 94 4.17 12.71 3.35
C VAL A 94 3.22 11.70 3.96
N LEU A 95 3.31 11.50 5.27
CA LEU A 95 2.33 10.72 6.01
C LEU A 95 1.01 11.47 5.93
N LEU A 96 0.12 11.01 5.04
CA LEU A 96 -1.24 11.51 4.98
C LEU A 96 -1.90 11.14 6.32
N ARG A 97 -2.21 12.14 7.13
CA ARG A 97 -2.95 12.02 8.41
C ARG A 97 -4.43 11.70 8.21
N ASP A 98 -4.85 11.36 6.99
CA ASP A 98 -6.23 10.93 6.78
C ASP A 98 -6.33 9.53 7.37
N ASP A 99 -6.88 9.44 8.59
CA ASP A 99 -7.05 8.24 9.41
C ASP A 99 -8.02 7.21 8.80
N LYS A 100 -8.27 7.29 7.49
CA LYS A 100 -9.04 6.32 6.72
C LYS A 100 -8.21 5.07 6.53
N SER A 101 -8.15 4.28 7.59
CA SER A 101 -7.90 2.85 7.51
C SER A 101 -8.71 2.22 6.37
N TYR A 102 -8.08 1.34 5.61
CA TYR A 102 -8.78 0.59 4.58
C TYR A 102 -9.89 -0.23 5.21
N PRO A 103 -11.07 -0.27 4.57
CA PRO A 103 -12.18 -1.00 5.10
C PRO A 103 -11.94 -2.51 4.95
N PHE A 104 -12.44 -3.25 5.93
CA PHE A 104 -12.48 -4.70 5.98
C PHE A 104 -13.95 -5.14 6.02
N ILE A 105 -14.19 -6.39 5.68
CA ILE A 105 -15.40 -7.11 6.07
C ILE A 105 -15.08 -7.81 7.38
N PHE A 106 -15.87 -7.56 8.42
CA PHE A 106 -15.77 -8.20 9.71
C PHE A 106 -16.89 -9.25 9.86
N LEU A 107 -16.51 -10.46 10.27
CA LEU A 107 -17.41 -11.54 10.66
C LEU A 107 -17.34 -11.68 12.18
N SER A 108 -18.44 -11.44 12.89
CA SER A 108 -18.46 -11.55 14.35
C SER A 108 -18.31 -13.00 14.82
N GLY A 109 -17.63 -13.19 15.97
CA GLY A 109 -17.46 -14.51 16.59
C GLY A 109 -18.62 -14.95 17.50
N ASP A 110 -19.81 -14.37 17.34
CA ASP A 110 -20.99 -14.71 18.15
C ASP A 110 -21.63 -16.03 17.66
N THR A 111 -22.48 -16.65 18.47
CA THR A 111 -23.26 -17.85 18.08
C THR A 111 -24.07 -17.63 16.79
N HIS A 112 -24.47 -16.39 16.52
CA HIS A 112 -25.13 -15.97 15.29
C HIS A 112 -24.28 -14.89 14.60
N PRO A 113 -23.27 -15.30 13.77
CA PRO A 113 -22.33 -14.38 13.15
C PRO A 113 -23.00 -13.34 12.27
N ARG A 114 -22.50 -12.11 12.31
CA ARG A 114 -22.90 -11.03 11.39
C ARG A 114 -21.73 -10.58 10.53
N LEU A 115 -22.03 -10.19 9.29
CA LEU A 115 -21.09 -9.48 8.43
C LEU A 115 -21.30 -7.97 8.53
N ALA A 116 -20.22 -7.22 8.76
CA ALA A 116 -20.25 -5.77 8.82
C ALA A 116 -19.04 -5.15 8.14
N MET A 117 -19.18 -3.92 7.66
CA MET A 117 -18.02 -3.12 7.26
C MET A 117 -17.28 -2.67 8.53
N HIS A 118 -15.96 -2.87 8.55
CA HIS A 118 -15.10 -2.40 9.64
C HIS A 118 -14.01 -1.47 9.11
N ARG A 119 -13.75 -0.39 9.86
CA ARG A 119 -12.59 0.49 9.69
C ARG A 119 -11.95 0.68 11.07
N GLY A 120 -10.64 0.82 11.09
CA GLY A 120 -9.87 1.14 12.28
C GLY A 120 -9.16 -0.06 12.86
N ALA A 121 -8.92 0.00 14.17
CA ALA A 121 -8.23 -1.04 14.90
C ALA A 121 -9.14 -2.26 15.15
N LYS A 122 -8.57 -3.45 14.98
CA LYS A 122 -9.25 -4.74 15.04
C LYS A 122 -9.43 -5.22 16.49
N HIS A 123 -10.29 -4.55 17.25
CA HIS A 123 -10.54 -4.88 18.66
C HIS A 123 -11.70 -5.87 18.88
N ALA A 124 -12.61 -5.99 17.90
CA ALA A 124 -13.76 -6.87 18.03
C ALA A 124 -13.36 -8.33 17.78
N LYS A 125 -13.91 -9.25 18.58
CA LYS A 125 -13.65 -10.68 18.42
C LYS A 125 -14.34 -11.21 17.17
N GLY A 126 -13.57 -11.79 16.26
CA GLY A 126 -14.06 -12.35 15.01
C GLY A 126 -12.99 -12.31 13.91
N GLU A 127 -13.43 -12.53 12.68
CA GLU A 127 -12.55 -12.59 11.51
C GLU A 127 -12.64 -11.31 10.67
N TYR A 128 -11.52 -10.92 10.07
CA TYR A 128 -11.42 -9.70 9.27
C TYR A 128 -10.89 -10.02 7.87
N PHE A 129 -11.74 -9.86 6.86
CA PHE A 129 -11.43 -10.09 5.46
C PHE A 129 -11.12 -8.76 4.75
N GLY A 130 -10.04 -8.71 3.99
CA GLY A 130 -9.54 -7.50 3.32
C GLY A 130 -8.02 -7.33 3.51
N PRO A 131 -7.46 -6.11 3.39
CA PRO A 131 -8.13 -4.81 3.21
C PRO A 131 -8.74 -4.62 1.82
N PHE A 132 -9.87 -3.93 1.74
CA PHE A 132 -10.48 -3.53 0.47
C PHE A 132 -9.97 -2.14 0.03
N PRO A 133 -9.90 -1.87 -1.28
CA PRO A 133 -9.33 -0.62 -1.79
C PRO A 133 -10.15 0.62 -1.42
N ASN A 134 -11.46 0.46 -1.24
CA ASN A 134 -12.37 1.53 -0.84
C ASN A 134 -13.64 0.95 -0.22
N GLY A 135 -14.51 1.83 0.33
CA GLY A 135 -15.75 1.40 0.98
C GLY A 135 -16.82 0.90 0.00
N TYR A 136 -16.75 1.31 -1.28
CA TYR A 136 -17.66 0.85 -2.31
C TYR A 136 -17.47 -0.65 -2.59
N ALA A 137 -16.22 -1.09 -2.74
CA ALA A 137 -15.88 -2.50 -2.93
C ALA A 137 -16.38 -3.40 -1.78
N VAL A 138 -16.34 -2.89 -0.53
CA VAL A 138 -16.91 -3.59 0.63
C VAL A 138 -18.42 -3.70 0.53
N ARG A 139 -19.11 -2.61 0.17
CA ARG A 139 -20.58 -2.61 0.04
C ARG A 139 -21.06 -3.56 -1.05
N GLU A 140 -20.42 -3.58 -2.22
CA GLU A 140 -20.74 -4.54 -3.29
C GLU A 140 -20.54 -5.98 -2.81
N THR A 141 -19.42 -6.27 -2.15
CA THR A 141 -19.12 -7.62 -1.65
C THR A 141 -20.13 -8.04 -0.58
N LEU A 142 -20.48 -7.17 0.36
CA LEU A 142 -21.50 -7.45 1.37
C LEU A 142 -22.88 -7.68 0.75
N ALA A 143 -23.28 -6.86 -0.23
CA ALA A 143 -24.54 -7.02 -0.93
C ALA A 143 -24.61 -8.37 -1.67
N LEU A 144 -23.51 -8.78 -2.30
CA LEU A 144 -23.42 -10.09 -2.97
C LEU A 144 -23.51 -11.25 -1.98
N LEU A 145 -22.75 -11.20 -0.87
CA LEU A 145 -22.78 -12.23 0.17
C LEU A 145 -24.17 -12.38 0.80
N GLN A 146 -24.85 -11.26 1.09
CA GLN A 146 -26.22 -11.26 1.63
C GLN A 146 -27.25 -11.82 0.65
N LYS A 147 -27.02 -11.72 -0.66
CA LYS A 147 -27.90 -12.27 -1.69
C LYS A 147 -27.73 -13.79 -1.85
N ILE A 148 -26.50 -14.28 -1.70
CA ILE A 148 -26.16 -15.70 -1.92
C ILE A 148 -26.39 -16.52 -0.66
N PHE A 149 -26.09 -15.96 0.51
CA PHE A 149 -26.13 -16.65 1.79
C PHE A 149 -27.17 -16.01 2.72
N PRO A 150 -27.97 -16.81 3.46
CA PRO A 150 -28.90 -16.30 4.46
C PRO A 150 -28.14 -15.84 5.71
N ILE A 151 -27.47 -14.68 5.60
CA ILE A 151 -26.65 -14.10 6.66
C ILE A 151 -27.46 -13.05 7.41
N ARG A 152 -27.32 -13.05 8.73
CA ARG A 152 -27.93 -12.05 9.62
C ARG A 152 -27.41 -10.64 9.33
N GLN A 153 -28.33 -9.69 9.26
CA GLN A 153 -28.04 -8.27 9.01
C GLN A 153 -28.31 -7.36 10.22
N CYS A 154 -29.05 -7.85 11.23
CA CYS A 154 -29.39 -7.07 12.41
C CYS A 154 -28.23 -7.01 13.42
N GLU A 155 -28.16 -5.90 14.15
CA GLU A 155 -27.23 -5.74 15.27
C GLU A 155 -27.70 -6.56 16.48
N ASN A 156 -26.79 -6.86 17.40
CA ASN A 156 -27.18 -7.41 18.70
C ASN A 156 -27.95 -6.33 19.45
N SER A 157 -29.12 -6.66 19.97
CA SER A 157 -29.81 -5.83 20.95
C SER A 157 -28.92 -5.69 22.18
N VAL A 158 -28.78 -4.45 22.67
CA VAL A 158 -28.09 -4.11 23.92
C VAL A 158 -28.96 -4.50 25.10
#